data_AF-A0A829R6G3-F1
#
_entry.id   AF-A0A829R6G3-F1
#
_cell.length_a   1.000
_cell.length_b   1.000
_cell.length_c   1.000
_cell.angle_alpha   90.00
_cell.angle_beta   90.00
_cell.angle_gamma   90.00
#
_symmetry.space_group_name_H-M   'P 1'
#
loop_
_entity.id
_entity.type
_entity.pdbx_description
1 polymer ?
#
loop_
_entity_poly.entity_id
_entity_poly.type
_entity_poly.pdbx_seq_one_letter_code
_entity_poly.pdbx_strand_id
1 'polypeptide(L)'
;MPLAVSGPFHSTLMKPASEAFVPVLQEVTIQDGAIPVVANSNAEATTSGDTVVKNLIEQIYSPVLWEDTVRYLIDQGVDTFVEIGAGKVLAGLIKKIDRGVTVLSAGDVASVETVIETLKGE
;
A
#
# COMPACT_ATOMS: atom_id res chain seq x y z
N MET A 1 15.82 -20.76 -4.01
CA MET A 1 14.99 -20.94 -5.22
C MET A 1 14.81 -19.57 -5.87
N PRO A 2 14.85 -19.45 -7.20
CA PRO A 2 14.53 -18.19 -7.88
C PRO A 2 13.06 -17.81 -7.68
N LEU A 3 12.79 -16.51 -7.59
CA LEU A 3 11.42 -15.96 -7.52
C LEU A 3 10.83 -15.86 -8.93
N ALA A 4 9.52 -16.06 -9.07
CA ALA A 4 8.80 -15.94 -10.33
C ALA A 4 8.54 -14.47 -10.69
N VAL A 5 9.61 -13.71 -10.93
CA VAL A 5 9.56 -12.28 -11.29
C VAL A 5 10.41 -12.01 -12.54
N SER A 6 9.99 -11.03 -13.34
CA SER A 6 10.65 -10.69 -14.60
C SER A 6 11.89 -9.80 -14.45
N GLY A 7 12.15 -9.27 -13.26
CA GLY A 7 13.27 -8.35 -13.02
C GLY A 7 13.61 -8.18 -11.54
N PRO A 8 14.69 -7.43 -11.24
CA PRO A 8 15.18 -7.19 -9.89
C PRO A 8 14.40 -6.06 -9.20
N PHE A 9 13.07 -6.17 -9.16
CA PHE A 9 12.19 -5.15 -8.57
C PHE A 9 12.59 -4.75 -7.16
N HIS A 10 12.36 -3.49 -6.79
CA HIS A 10 12.65 -2.96 -5.44
C HIS A 10 14.13 -3.06 -5.03
N SER A 11 15.03 -2.99 -6.02
CA SER A 11 16.47 -2.94 -5.81
C SER A 11 17.09 -1.76 -6.54
N THR A 12 18.32 -1.40 -6.16
CA THR A 12 19.08 -0.33 -6.80
C THR A 12 19.29 -0.54 -8.31
N LEU A 13 19.14 -1.76 -8.82
CA LEU A 13 19.21 -2.06 -10.25
C LEU A 13 18.04 -1.47 -11.04
N MET A 14 16.95 -1.08 -10.37
CA MET A 14 15.77 -0.46 -10.98
C MET A 14 15.86 1.06 -11.13
N LYS A 15 16.97 1.71 -10.73
CA LYS A 15 17.15 3.16 -10.90
C LYS A 15 16.88 3.67 -12.33
N PRO A 16 17.35 3.00 -13.41
CA PRO A 16 17.03 3.45 -14.77
C PRO A 16 15.52 3.44 -15.08
N ALA A 17 14.77 2.48 -14.51
CA ALA A 17 13.32 2.43 -14.68
C ALA A 17 12.62 3.56 -13.89
N SER A 18 13.15 3.92 -12.72
CA SER A 18 12.66 5.06 -11.93
C SER A 18 12.88 6.38 -12.66
N GLU A 19 14.06 6.59 -13.26
CA GLU A 19 14.36 7.75 -14.10
C GLU A 19 13.40 7.84 -15.31
N ALA A 20 13.10 6.70 -15.94
CA ALA A 20 12.14 6.63 -17.03
C ALA A 20 10.69 6.86 -16.59
N PHE A 21 10.37 6.66 -15.31
CA PHE A 21 9.03 6.88 -14.76
C PHE A 21 8.74 8.34 -14.45
N VAL A 22 9.76 9.14 -14.12
CA VAL A 22 9.62 10.59 -13.83
C VAL A 22 8.80 11.35 -14.88
N PRO A 23 9.13 11.30 -16.19
CA PRO A 23 8.36 12.06 -17.19
C PRO A 23 6.90 11.60 -17.29
N VAL A 24 6.61 10.31 -17.10
CA VAL A 24 5.23 9.79 -17.10
C VAL A 24 4.44 10.36 -15.93
N LEU A 25 5.06 10.43 -14.75
CA LEU A 25 4.40 10.96 -13.55
C LEU A 25 4.14 12.47 -13.65
N GLN A 26 4.97 13.20 -14.41
CA GLN A 26 4.78 14.63 -14.67
C GLN A 26 3.54 14.93 -15.55
N GLU A 27 3.02 13.93 -16.28
CA GLU A 27 1.77 14.07 -17.05
C GLU A 27 0.52 14.04 -16.15
N VAL A 28 0.68 13.68 -14.86
CA VAL A 28 -0.40 13.55 -13.90
C VAL A 28 -0.31 14.66 -12.85
N THR A 29 -1.42 15.38 -12.64
CA THR A 29 -1.53 16.31 -11.51
C THR A 29 -1.95 15.55 -10.25
N ILE A 30 -1.02 15.36 -9.31
CA ILE A 30 -1.31 14.80 -7.99
C ILE A 30 -1.63 15.96 -7.03
N GLN A 31 -2.81 15.90 -6.42
CA GLN A 31 -3.27 16.88 -5.44
C GLN A 31 -3.00 16.37 -4.02
N ASP A 32 -3.02 17.29 -3.05
CA ASP A 32 -3.00 16.91 -1.64
C ASP A 32 -4.23 16.08 -1.28
N GLY A 33 -4.01 14.99 -0.54
CA GLY A 33 -5.04 14.06 -0.11
C GLY A 33 -5.76 14.53 1.15
N ALA A 34 -7.07 14.26 1.23
CA ALA A 34 -7.84 14.42 2.47
C ALA A 34 -7.53 13.32 3.50
N ILE A 35 -7.01 12.18 3.04
CA ILE A 35 -6.63 11.02 3.86
C ILE A 35 -5.15 10.75 3.59
N PRO A 36 -4.33 10.52 4.64
CA PRO A 36 -2.92 10.25 4.45
C PRO A 36 -2.68 8.90 3.76
N VAL A 37 -1.63 8.85 2.94
CA VAL A 37 -1.08 7.61 2.37
C VAL A 37 0.19 7.25 3.13
N VAL A 38 0.30 6.02 3.62
CA VAL A 38 1.53 5.49 4.20
C VAL A 38 2.40 4.90 3.09
N ALA A 39 3.59 5.46 2.88
CA ALA A 39 4.42 5.09 1.74
C ALA A 39 5.24 3.81 2.00
N ASN A 40 5.38 2.97 0.98
CA ASN A 40 6.13 1.71 1.09
C ASN A 40 7.62 1.88 1.32
N SER A 41 8.23 2.99 0.89
CA SER A 41 9.67 3.20 0.96
C SER A 41 10.18 3.58 2.35
N ASN A 42 9.33 4.20 3.18
CA ASN A 42 9.70 4.73 4.50
C ASN A 42 8.69 4.43 5.62
N ALA A 43 7.53 3.85 5.32
CA ALA A 43 6.44 3.60 6.25
C ALA A 43 5.89 4.86 6.96
N GLU A 44 6.00 6.03 6.33
CA GLU A 44 5.50 7.29 6.88
C GLU A 44 4.22 7.75 6.17
N ALA A 45 3.33 8.37 6.93
CA ALA A 45 2.09 8.97 6.43
C ALA A 45 2.33 10.35 5.81
N THR A 46 1.74 10.62 4.65
CA THR A 46 1.71 11.94 4.04
C THR A 46 0.36 12.23 3.38
N THR A 47 -0.08 13.49 3.46
CA THR A 47 -1.18 14.03 2.64
C THR A 47 -0.66 14.88 1.47
N SER A 48 0.61 15.27 1.47
CA SER A 48 1.18 16.13 0.43
C SER A 48 1.34 15.37 -0.90
N GLY A 49 0.76 15.91 -1.96
CA GLY A 49 0.87 15.38 -3.32
C GLY A 49 2.32 15.34 -3.82
N ASP A 50 3.10 16.39 -3.53
CA ASP A 50 4.52 16.47 -3.87
C ASP A 50 5.34 15.36 -3.19
N THR A 51 5.04 15.05 -1.93
CA THR A 51 5.69 13.95 -1.21
C THR A 51 5.28 12.60 -1.78
N VAL A 52 4.00 12.41 -2.15
CA VAL A 52 3.53 11.19 -2.82
C VAL A 52 4.29 10.97 -4.14
N VAL A 53 4.47 12.02 -4.95
CA VAL A 53 5.25 11.93 -6.20
C VAL A 53 6.68 11.44 -5.93
N LYS A 54 7.37 12.01 -4.95
CA LYS A 54 8.73 11.58 -4.57
C LYS A 54 8.76 10.12 -4.13
N ASN A 55 7.82 9.71 -3.28
CA ASN A 55 7.73 8.35 -2.77
C ASN A 55 7.44 7.32 -3.88
N LEU A 56 6.60 7.66 -4.86
CA LEU A 56 6.31 6.78 -6.01
C LEU A 56 7.56 6.54 -6.87
N ILE A 57 8.37 7.59 -7.10
CA ILE A 57 9.63 7.48 -7.86
C ILE A 57 10.63 6.62 -7.09
N GLU A 58 10.83 6.90 -5.80
CA GLU A 58 11.76 6.18 -4.93
C GLU A 58 11.40 4.70 -4.78
N GLN A 59 10.10 4.40 -4.72
CA GLN A 59 9.61 3.04 -4.51
C GLN A 59 10.04 2.05 -5.61
N ILE A 60 10.28 2.51 -6.83
CA ILE A 60 10.67 1.61 -7.93
C ILE A 60 11.98 0.86 -7.63
N TYR A 61 12.91 1.51 -6.90
CA TYR A 61 14.23 0.97 -6.59
C TYR A 61 14.47 0.74 -5.09
N SER A 62 13.42 0.86 -4.27
CA SER A 62 13.48 0.73 -2.82
C SER A 62 12.67 -0.47 -2.33
N PRO A 63 13.03 -1.06 -1.17
CA PRO A 63 12.28 -2.17 -0.59
C PRO A 63 10.85 -1.76 -0.22
N VAL A 64 9.94 -2.72 -0.24
CA VAL A 64 8.56 -2.55 0.26
C VAL A 64 8.55 -2.82 1.76
N LEU A 65 8.52 -1.77 2.58
CA LEU A 65 8.45 -1.85 4.05
C LEU A 65 7.03 -2.16 4.54
N TRP A 66 6.44 -3.26 4.04
CA TRP A 66 5.04 -3.60 4.32
C TRP A 66 4.77 -3.88 5.79
N GLU A 67 5.66 -4.62 6.46
CA GLU A 67 5.51 -4.92 7.89
C GLU A 67 5.55 -3.63 8.73
N ASP A 68 6.51 -2.75 8.44
CA ASP A 68 6.63 -1.46 9.12
C ASP A 68 5.41 -0.58 8.89
N THR A 69 4.87 -0.54 7.67
CA THR A 69 3.62 0.16 7.35
C THR A 69 2.44 -0.35 8.18
N VAL A 70 2.26 -1.67 8.28
CA VAL A 70 1.15 -2.25 9.06
C VAL A 70 1.35 -1.99 10.55
N ARG A 71 2.57 -2.12 11.07
CA ARG A 71 2.88 -1.80 12.48
C ARG A 71 2.64 -0.34 12.80
N TYR A 72 3.09 0.57 11.92
CA TYR A 72 2.81 1.99 12.04
C TYR A 72 1.31 2.28 12.13
N LEU A 73 0.49 1.68 11.25
CA LEU A 73 -0.96 1.86 11.27
C LEU A 73 -1.58 1.35 12.59
N ILE A 74 -1.15 0.19 13.08
CA ILE A 74 -1.60 -0.35 14.38
C ILE A 74 -1.21 0.58 15.53
N ASP A 75 0.01 1.12 15.52
CA ASP A 75 0.49 2.07 16.53
C ASP A 75 -0.28 3.41 16.48
N GLN A 76 -0.84 3.78 15.32
CA GLN A 76 -1.78 4.89 15.18
C GLN A 76 -3.22 4.54 15.63
N GLY A 77 -3.46 3.33 16.13
CA GLY A 77 -4.75 2.88 16.64
C GLY A 77 -5.67 2.23 15.61
N VAL A 78 -5.17 1.89 14.41
CA VAL A 78 -5.97 1.15 13.42
C VAL A 78 -6.17 -0.29 13.89
N ASP A 79 -7.42 -0.66 14.15
CA ASP A 79 -7.82 -2.01 14.55
C ASP A 79 -8.48 -2.82 13.41
N THR A 80 -8.85 -2.16 12.31
CA THR A 80 -9.64 -2.74 11.23
C THR A 80 -9.03 -2.38 9.88
N PHE A 81 -8.71 -3.39 9.07
CA PHE A 81 -8.13 -3.26 7.75
C PHE A 81 -9.08 -3.80 6.68
N VAL A 82 -9.11 -3.16 5.51
CA VAL A 82 -9.88 -3.62 4.36
C VAL A 82 -8.96 -3.79 3.15
N GLU A 83 -8.80 -5.01 2.66
CA GLU A 83 -8.12 -5.30 1.40
C GLU A 83 -9.10 -5.13 0.23
N ILE A 84 -8.78 -4.20 -0.68
CA ILE A 84 -9.60 -3.90 -1.86
C ILE A 84 -9.01 -4.60 -3.10
N GLY A 85 -9.84 -5.33 -3.82
CA GLY A 85 -9.47 -6.04 -5.05
C GLY A 85 -9.50 -7.56 -4.92
N ALA A 86 -9.17 -8.26 -6.00
CA ALA A 86 -9.24 -9.71 -6.06
C ALA A 86 -8.13 -10.38 -5.24
N GLY A 87 -8.49 -11.38 -4.44
CA GLY A 87 -7.55 -12.14 -3.62
C GLY A 87 -7.63 -11.79 -2.13
N LYS A 88 -6.72 -12.38 -1.35
CA LYS A 88 -6.64 -12.24 0.12
C LYS A 88 -5.19 -12.22 0.62
N VAL A 89 -4.27 -11.73 -0.23
CA VAL A 89 -2.83 -11.82 0.04
C VAL A 89 -2.48 -10.87 1.18
N LEU A 90 -2.91 -9.61 1.08
CA LEU A 90 -2.62 -8.61 2.10
C LEU A 90 -3.32 -8.97 3.42
N ALA A 91 -4.55 -9.50 3.37
CA ALA A 91 -5.25 -9.96 4.55
C ALA A 91 -4.48 -11.07 5.28
N GLY A 92 -3.94 -12.02 4.52
CA GLY A 92 -3.08 -13.08 5.07
C GLY A 92 -1.78 -12.53 5.67
N LEU A 93 -1.16 -11.53 5.06
CA LEU A 93 0.06 -10.89 5.57
C LEU A 93 -0.22 -10.08 6.84
N ILE A 94 -1.27 -9.27 6.87
CA ILE A 94 -1.67 -8.48 8.05
C ILE A 94 -1.95 -9.41 9.23
N LYS A 95 -2.70 -10.51 9.03
CA LYS A 95 -2.96 -11.51 10.09
C LYS A 95 -1.72 -12.25 10.60
N LYS A 96 -0.63 -12.28 9.83
CA LYS A 96 0.67 -12.80 10.31
C LYS A 96 1.42 -11.79 11.16
N ILE A 97 1.25 -10.49 10.88
CA ILE A 97 1.86 -9.39 11.64
C ILE A 97 1.13 -9.23 12.98
N ASP A 98 -0.19 -9.19 12.96
CA ASP A 98 -1.03 -9.13 14.16
C ASP A 98 -2.34 -9.90 13.96
N ARG A 99 -2.68 -10.80 14.89
CA ARG A 99 -3.91 -11.61 14.84
C ARG A 99 -5.12 -10.92 15.44
N GLY A 100 -4.91 -9.93 16.30
CA GLY A 100 -5.93 -9.20 17.07
C GLY A 100 -6.71 -8.18 16.26
N VAL A 101 -6.14 -7.69 15.15
CA VAL A 101 -6.82 -6.74 14.25
C VAL A 101 -7.89 -7.42 13.40
N THR A 102 -8.97 -6.72 13.09
CA THR A 102 -9.98 -7.15 12.11
C THR A 102 -9.45 -6.94 10.69
N VAL A 103 -9.66 -7.92 9.81
CA VAL A 103 -9.28 -7.78 8.40
C VAL A 103 -10.39 -8.29 7.51
N LEU A 104 -10.87 -7.40 6.65
CA LEU A 104 -11.93 -7.65 5.67
C LEU A 104 -11.34 -7.63 4.26
N SER A 105 -11.98 -8.32 3.33
CA SER A 105 -11.57 -8.33 1.91
C SER A 105 -12.77 -8.05 1.03
N ALA A 106 -12.64 -7.08 0.12
CA ALA A 106 -13.67 -6.66 -0.82
C ALA A 106 -13.15 -6.86 -2.26
N GLY A 107 -13.47 -8.02 -2.84
CA GLY A 107 -12.98 -8.44 -4.15
C GLY A 107 -14.05 -8.57 -5.24
N ASP A 108 -15.32 -8.51 -4.85
CA ASP A 108 -16.49 -8.52 -5.72
C ASP A 108 -17.62 -7.69 -5.09
N VAL A 109 -18.72 -7.50 -5.82
CA VAL A 109 -19.84 -6.66 -5.35
C VAL A 109 -20.43 -7.18 -4.03
N ALA A 110 -20.62 -8.49 -3.90
CA ALA A 110 -21.20 -9.09 -2.71
C ALA A 110 -20.30 -8.88 -1.47
N SER A 111 -18.99 -9.06 -1.60
CA SER A 111 -18.05 -8.82 -0.51
C SER A 111 -17.94 -7.33 -0.15
N VAL A 112 -18.05 -6.42 -1.11
CA VAL A 112 -18.14 -4.98 -0.82
C VAL A 112 -19.36 -4.67 0.06
N GLU A 113 -20.53 -5.21 -0.26
CA GLU A 113 -21.75 -5.04 0.55
C GLU A 113 -21.54 -5.52 1.99
N THR A 114 -20.99 -6.73 2.17
CA THR A 114 -20.65 -7.27 3.49
C THR A 114 -19.67 -6.37 4.26
N VAL A 115 -18.65 -5.82 3.61
CA VAL A 115 -17.71 -4.89 4.25
C VAL A 115 -18.42 -3.62 4.72
N ILE A 116 -19.31 -3.06 3.89
CA ILE A 116 -20.07 -1.85 4.24
C ILE A 116 -20.96 -2.09 5.47
N GLU A 117 -21.71 -3.20 5.50
CA GLU A 117 -22.56 -3.58 6.63
C GLU A 117 -21.72 -3.73 7.91
N THR A 118 -20.62 -4.47 7.83
CA THR A 118 -19.71 -4.69 8.96
C THR A 118 -19.15 -3.38 9.52
N LEU A 119 -18.74 -2.44 8.66
CA LEU A 119 -18.16 -1.16 9.09
C LEU A 119 -19.20 -0.18 9.65
N LYS A 120 -20.47 -0.30 9.25
CA LYS A 120 -21.57 0.49 9.83
C LYS A 120 -22.02 -0.03 11.20
N GLY A 121 -21.61 -1.25 11.56
CA GLY A 121 -22.08 -1.94 12.78
C GLY A 121 -23.49 -2.50 12.63
N GLU A 122 -23.90 -2.80 11.40
CA GLU A 122 -25.17 -3.48 11.07
C GLU A 122 -25.01 -5.02 11.09
#